data_AF-A0A552UGF3-F1
#
_entry.id   AF-A0A552UGF3-F1
#
_cell.length_a   1.000
_cell.length_b   1.000
_cell.length_c   1.000
_cell.angle_alpha   90.00
_cell.angle_beta   90.00
_cell.angle_gamma   90.00
#
_symmetry.space_group_name_H-M   'P 1'
#
loop_
_entity.id
_entity.type
_entity.pdbx_description
1 polymer ?
#
loop_
_entity_poly.entity_id
_entity_poly.type
_entity_poly.pdbx_seq_one_letter_code
_entity_poly.pdbx_strand_id
1 'polypeptide(L)'
;MRFTKLIGAALLASAAAVPANALTIELRNLNNVTPGTQAYDGFRAAANFWENLITNDVNVKLNVGFSQLAPNVLGSTGSTTQVVSAEQTLAQIKATGNSRLDQRAVLPTLTPVAGDPGFATFDALISGPRQDGTGVALPLTRVLDNDQSGNNAVFSANTSLLKALGFTPTYTGANAGIQADGTVQFSTQFNFDFNPEDGISSNAIDFIGVAIHEIGHALGFRSGVDVYDTNTGFTGNLDDFAIFTVWDSFRYSAASTAIGVGVLDLAVGGTIANGDAPYFSIDGGLTIFQGANGPAYMSTGRTYGDGRQASHWKDNTPGQPQLGILDPTVAFGQQSVIDALDLAAYDAMGWNIAFDVLAAPTKSFSTKILNTTAAIAVPEPGTWALMIGGFGLVGAAARRRRSGVATA
;
A
#
# COMPACT_ATOMS: atom_id res chain seq x y z
N MET A 1 47.63 32.96 43.05
CA MET A 1 48.03 32.95 41.64
C MET A 1 47.62 31.59 41.05
N ARG A 2 46.61 31.65 40.17
CA ARG A 2 46.00 30.66 39.26
C ARG A 2 46.31 29.15 39.43
N PHE A 3 45.28 28.41 39.87
CA PHE A 3 45.07 26.99 39.58
C PHE A 3 44.53 26.85 38.14
N THR A 4 45.23 26.08 37.31
CA THR A 4 44.81 25.77 35.93
C THR A 4 43.98 24.48 35.95
N LYS A 5 42.67 24.59 35.65
CA LYS A 5 41.77 23.46 35.43
C LYS A 5 41.98 22.89 34.02
N LEU A 6 42.29 21.59 33.92
CA LEU A 6 42.16 20.83 32.67
C LEU A 6 40.68 20.58 32.42
N ILE A 7 40.14 21.15 31.34
CA ILE A 7 38.82 20.81 30.81
C ILE A 7 39.06 19.76 29.73
N GLY A 8 38.67 18.51 30.00
CA GLY A 8 38.59 17.47 28.98
C GLY A 8 37.39 17.74 28.08
N ALA A 9 37.63 17.95 26.79
CA ALA A 9 36.58 18.03 25.80
C ALA A 9 35.99 16.63 25.59
N ALA A 10 34.74 16.43 26.01
CA ALA A 10 33.97 15.26 25.62
C ALA A 10 33.49 15.47 24.17
N LEU A 11 34.03 14.68 23.24
CA LEU A 11 33.46 14.51 21.91
C LEU A 11 32.09 13.85 22.06
N LEU A 12 31.02 14.64 22.01
CA LEU A 12 29.67 14.16 21.77
C LEU A 12 29.59 13.75 20.30
N ALA A 13 29.76 12.45 20.03
CA ALA A 13 29.32 11.86 18.77
C ALA A 13 27.78 11.94 18.76
N SER A 14 27.25 12.93 18.06
CA SER A 14 25.85 12.94 17.64
C SER A 14 25.64 11.77 16.68
N ALA A 15 25.24 10.62 17.21
CA ALA A 15 24.60 9.60 16.38
C ALA A 15 23.34 10.24 15.82
N ALA A 16 23.33 10.56 14.53
CA ALA A 16 22.08 10.81 13.83
C ALA A 16 21.24 9.55 13.99
N ALA A 17 20.15 9.62 14.75
CA ALA A 17 19.20 8.54 14.82
C ALA A 17 18.65 8.38 13.40
N VAL A 18 19.04 7.29 12.74
CA VAL A 18 18.32 6.82 11.54
C VAL A 18 16.88 6.61 12.01
N PRO A 19 15.87 7.15 11.33
CA PRO A 19 14.49 6.86 11.71
C PRO A 19 14.34 5.34 11.73
N ALA A 20 13.97 4.80 12.89
CA ALA A 20 13.61 3.40 12.95
C ALA A 20 12.40 3.22 12.03
N ASN A 21 12.49 2.28 11.11
CA ASN A 21 11.32 1.75 10.42
C ASN A 21 10.24 1.42 11.48
N ALA A 22 9.08 2.06 11.33
CA ALA A 22 8.09 2.15 12.41
C ALA A 22 6.77 1.41 12.11
N LEU A 23 6.53 1.04 10.84
CA LEU A 23 5.43 0.14 10.51
C LEU A 23 5.66 -1.21 11.17
N THR A 24 4.63 -1.75 11.81
CA THR A 24 4.60 -3.14 12.27
C THR A 24 3.41 -3.86 11.65
N ILE A 25 3.64 -5.06 11.13
CA ILE A 25 2.61 -5.94 10.56
C ILE A 25 2.43 -7.16 11.48
N GLU A 26 1.33 -7.15 12.22
CA GLU A 26 0.89 -8.28 13.04
C GLU A 26 0.22 -9.33 12.15
N LEU A 27 0.91 -10.44 11.88
CA LEU A 27 0.37 -11.59 11.17
C LEU A 27 -0.39 -12.50 12.15
N ARG A 28 -1.70 -12.66 11.91
CA ARG A 28 -2.60 -13.48 12.73
C ARG A 28 -2.99 -14.72 11.94
N ASN A 29 -2.59 -15.89 12.43
CA ASN A 29 -2.91 -17.14 11.76
C ASN A 29 -4.43 -17.38 11.74
N LEU A 30 -5.00 -17.38 10.54
CA LEU A 30 -6.37 -17.82 10.28
C LEU A 30 -6.43 -19.34 10.11
N ASN A 31 -5.51 -19.91 9.34
CA ASN A 31 -5.34 -21.35 9.13
C ASN A 31 -3.98 -21.66 8.48
N ASN A 32 -3.32 -22.74 8.88
CA ASN A 32 -2.11 -23.30 8.24
C ASN A 32 -0.89 -22.37 8.08
N VAL A 33 -0.90 -21.18 8.69
CA VAL A 33 0.20 -20.20 8.69
C VAL A 33 0.75 -20.04 10.13
N THR A 34 1.17 -21.16 10.72
CA THR A 34 1.75 -21.18 12.07
C THR A 34 3.28 -21.07 12.01
N PRO A 35 3.95 -20.48 13.03
CA PRO A 35 5.41 -20.46 13.10
C PRO A 35 6.05 -21.83 12.81
N GLY A 36 7.06 -21.85 11.95
CA GLY A 36 7.75 -23.06 11.50
C GLY A 36 7.19 -23.70 10.23
N THR A 37 6.12 -23.15 9.63
CA THR A 37 5.70 -23.52 8.26
C THR A 37 6.32 -22.59 7.23
N GLN A 38 6.58 -23.11 6.02
CA GLN A 38 7.10 -22.30 4.92
C GLN A 38 6.16 -21.13 4.56
N ALA A 39 4.85 -21.33 4.70
CA ALA A 39 3.86 -20.26 4.50
C ALA A 39 4.03 -19.14 5.53
N TYR A 40 4.24 -19.46 6.80
CA TYR A 40 4.53 -18.45 7.83
C TYR A 40 5.80 -17.67 7.52
N ASP A 41 6.87 -18.37 7.14
CA ASP A 41 8.16 -17.73 6.83
C ASP A 41 8.03 -16.82 5.59
N GLY A 42 7.31 -17.25 4.56
CA GLY A 42 7.05 -16.45 3.36
C GLY A 42 6.22 -15.20 3.65
N PHE A 43 5.13 -15.31 4.43
CA PHE A 43 4.35 -14.14 4.85
C PHE A 43 5.16 -13.20 5.74
N ARG A 44 6.02 -13.75 6.62
CA ARG A 44 6.89 -12.94 7.47
C ARG A 44 7.92 -12.18 6.63
N ALA A 45 8.52 -12.82 5.62
CA ALA A 45 9.43 -12.15 4.69
C ALA A 45 8.75 -11.01 3.93
N ALA A 46 7.52 -11.22 3.46
CA ALA A 46 6.72 -10.19 2.81
C ALA A 46 6.32 -9.04 3.76
N ALA A 47 5.97 -9.34 5.01
CA ALA A 47 5.72 -8.33 6.04
C ALA A 47 6.98 -7.49 6.31
N ASN A 48 8.13 -8.15 6.53
CA ASN A 48 9.41 -7.49 6.76
C ASN A 48 9.81 -6.56 5.59
N PHE A 49 9.44 -6.88 4.35
CA PHE A 49 9.67 -6.00 3.21
C PHE A 49 8.97 -4.65 3.40
N TRP A 50 7.67 -4.67 3.69
CA TRP A 50 6.89 -3.45 3.92
C TRP A 50 7.33 -2.71 5.18
N GLU A 51 7.56 -3.42 6.28
CA GLU A 51 8.07 -2.85 7.52
C GLU A 51 9.40 -2.13 7.30
N ASN A 52 10.29 -2.65 6.45
CA ASN A 52 11.59 -2.02 6.20
C ASN A 52 11.56 -0.79 5.28
N LEU A 53 10.45 -0.56 4.58
CA LEU A 53 10.33 0.53 3.62
C LEU A 53 9.40 1.64 4.10
N ILE A 54 8.44 1.34 4.97
CA ILE A 54 7.44 2.30 5.42
C ILE A 54 7.82 2.86 6.80
N THR A 55 7.83 4.18 6.90
CA THR A 55 8.23 4.89 8.13
C THR A 55 7.07 5.38 8.97
N ASN A 56 5.80 5.16 8.57
CA ASN A 56 4.65 5.49 9.40
C ASN A 56 4.66 4.62 10.67
N ASP A 57 4.58 5.25 11.84
CA ASP A 57 4.53 4.56 13.14
C ASP A 57 3.12 4.04 13.43
N VAL A 58 2.79 2.91 12.80
CA VAL A 58 1.46 2.29 12.90
C VAL A 58 1.57 0.77 12.96
N ASN A 59 0.55 0.15 13.57
CA ASN A 59 0.40 -1.30 13.58
C ASN A 59 -0.73 -1.72 12.63
N VAL A 60 -0.39 -2.50 11.62
CA VAL A 60 -1.33 -3.12 10.68
C VAL A 60 -1.53 -4.58 11.07
N LYS A 61 -2.79 -5.02 11.18
CA LYS A 61 -3.15 -6.38 11.59
C LYS A 61 -3.73 -7.16 10.43
N LEU A 62 -3.05 -8.21 10.00
CA LEU A 62 -3.48 -9.03 8.87
C LEU A 62 -3.76 -10.45 9.33
N ASN A 63 -4.97 -10.94 9.05
CA ASN A 63 -5.23 -12.37 9.13
C ASN A 63 -4.58 -13.04 7.92
N VAL A 64 -3.82 -14.12 8.13
CA VAL A 64 -3.15 -14.88 7.07
C VAL A 64 -3.58 -16.33 7.07
N GLY A 65 -3.91 -16.85 5.89
CA GLY A 65 -4.36 -18.23 5.71
C GLY A 65 -3.74 -18.92 4.51
N PHE A 66 -3.67 -20.25 4.57
CA PHE A 66 -3.24 -21.10 3.46
C PHE A 66 -4.19 -22.29 3.33
N SER A 67 -5.16 -22.19 2.43
CA SER A 67 -6.26 -23.15 2.29
C SER A 67 -6.66 -23.31 0.82
N GLN A 68 -7.60 -24.20 0.49
CA GLN A 68 -8.07 -24.31 -0.89
C GLN A 68 -8.91 -23.08 -1.27
N LEU A 69 -8.53 -22.40 -2.36
CA LEU A 69 -9.33 -21.31 -2.95
C LEU A 69 -10.05 -21.78 -4.24
N ALA A 70 -10.78 -20.85 -4.87
CA ALA A 70 -11.39 -21.09 -6.17
C ALA A 70 -10.33 -21.42 -7.24
N PRO A 71 -10.69 -22.16 -8.31
CA PRO A 71 -9.76 -22.47 -9.40
C PRO A 71 -9.12 -21.20 -9.97
N ASN A 72 -7.82 -21.29 -10.28
CA ASN A 72 -7.02 -20.19 -10.86
C ASN A 72 -6.82 -18.97 -9.95
N VAL A 73 -7.03 -19.09 -8.64
CA VAL A 73 -6.76 -18.03 -7.65
C VAL A 73 -5.53 -18.40 -6.81
N LEU A 74 -4.41 -17.70 -7.03
CA LEU A 74 -3.16 -17.91 -6.28
C LEU A 74 -3.29 -17.45 -4.83
N GLY A 75 -3.73 -16.21 -4.67
CA GLY A 75 -3.98 -15.51 -3.43
C GLY A 75 -5.25 -14.68 -3.53
N SER A 76 -5.76 -14.25 -2.38
CA SER A 76 -6.87 -13.33 -2.29
C SER A 76 -6.71 -12.48 -1.04
N THR A 77 -6.94 -11.18 -1.22
CA THR A 77 -6.97 -10.22 -0.12
C THR A 77 -8.33 -9.57 0.01
N GLY A 78 -8.89 -9.62 1.22
CA GLY A 78 -9.98 -8.77 1.66
C GLY A 78 -9.45 -7.67 2.57
N SER A 79 -9.94 -6.43 2.41
CA SER A 79 -9.57 -5.30 3.26
C SER A 79 -10.75 -4.90 4.14
N THR A 80 -10.46 -4.57 5.40
CA THR A 80 -11.42 -3.86 6.24
C THR A 80 -11.42 -2.40 5.82
N THR A 81 -12.60 -1.86 5.52
CA THR A 81 -12.74 -0.49 5.04
C THR A 81 -13.68 0.32 5.92
N GLN A 82 -13.50 1.63 5.91
CA GLN A 82 -14.40 2.59 6.54
C GLN A 82 -14.72 3.72 5.56
N VAL A 83 -15.97 4.19 5.61
CA VAL A 83 -16.39 5.39 4.87
C VAL A 83 -15.82 6.63 5.56
N VAL A 84 -15.09 7.45 4.80
CA VAL A 84 -14.47 8.68 5.28
C VAL A 84 -14.63 9.81 4.27
N SER A 85 -14.67 11.05 4.74
CA SER A 85 -14.77 12.23 3.88
C SER A 85 -13.56 12.34 2.96
N ALA A 86 -13.80 12.62 1.68
CA ALA A 86 -12.76 12.90 0.69
C ALA A 86 -11.95 14.15 1.09
N GLU A 87 -12.63 15.22 1.52
CA GLU A 87 -11.99 16.44 2.01
C GLU A 87 -11.01 16.17 3.16
N GLN A 88 -11.46 15.45 4.19
CA GLN A 88 -10.62 15.13 5.34
C GLN A 88 -9.45 14.21 4.95
N THR A 89 -9.70 13.24 4.07
CA THR A 89 -8.69 12.28 3.63
C THR A 89 -7.60 12.97 2.81
N LEU A 90 -7.97 13.76 1.79
CA LEU A 90 -7.01 14.50 0.96
C LEU A 90 -6.26 15.57 1.77
N ALA A 91 -6.89 16.17 2.78
CA ALA A 91 -6.21 17.07 3.71
C ALA A 91 -5.16 16.32 4.55
N GLN A 92 -5.47 15.11 5.04
CA GLN A 92 -4.51 14.31 5.80
C GLN A 92 -3.35 13.80 4.95
N ILE A 93 -3.57 13.39 3.69
CA ILE A 93 -2.48 13.03 2.76
C ILE A 93 -1.43 14.16 2.70
N LYS A 94 -1.89 15.41 2.52
CA LYS A 94 -1.00 16.59 2.51
C LYS A 94 -0.34 16.85 3.85
N ALA A 95 -1.01 16.56 4.96
CA ALA A 95 -0.53 16.87 6.30
C ALA A 95 0.50 15.84 6.81
N THR A 96 0.34 14.57 6.44
CA THR A 96 1.20 13.47 6.91
C THR A 96 2.35 13.14 5.95
N GLY A 97 2.23 13.55 4.69
CA GLY A 97 3.27 13.40 3.68
C GLY A 97 4.55 14.17 4.03
N ASN A 98 5.70 13.53 3.81
CA ASN A 98 7.02 14.10 4.12
C ASN A 98 8.05 13.96 2.99
N SER A 99 7.65 13.40 1.84
CA SER A 99 8.51 13.13 0.71
C SER A 99 8.52 14.29 -0.30
N ARG A 100 9.39 14.21 -1.31
CA ARG A 100 9.33 15.13 -2.46
C ARG A 100 8.17 14.83 -3.38
N LEU A 101 7.66 13.60 -3.37
CA LEU A 101 6.47 13.23 -4.09
C LEU A 101 5.28 13.98 -3.48
N ASP A 102 5.13 13.95 -2.15
CA ASP A 102 4.06 14.68 -1.44
C ASP A 102 4.06 16.18 -1.74
N GLN A 103 5.25 16.79 -1.77
CA GLN A 103 5.40 18.22 -2.10
C GLN A 103 4.99 18.57 -3.53
N ARG A 104 5.01 17.59 -4.44
CA ARG A 104 4.66 17.75 -5.86
C ARG A 104 3.25 17.25 -6.19
N ALA A 105 2.68 16.41 -5.33
CA ALA A 105 1.39 15.79 -5.53
C ALA A 105 0.29 16.85 -5.65
N VAL A 106 -0.35 16.90 -6.81
CA VAL A 106 -1.57 17.67 -7.05
C VAL A 106 -2.74 16.72 -6.86
N LEU A 107 -3.40 16.85 -5.71
CA LEU A 107 -4.62 16.10 -5.39
C LEU A 107 -5.83 16.65 -6.16
N PRO A 108 -6.92 15.88 -6.32
CA PRO A 108 -8.14 16.32 -6.97
C PRO A 108 -8.68 17.62 -6.39
N THR A 109 -9.23 18.47 -7.26
CA THR A 109 -9.88 19.70 -6.82
C THR A 109 -11.22 19.34 -6.18
N LEU A 110 -11.47 19.86 -4.99
CA LEU A 110 -12.74 19.66 -4.30
C LEU A 110 -13.61 20.91 -4.41
N THR A 111 -14.87 20.70 -4.78
CA THR A 111 -15.91 21.73 -4.83
C THR A 111 -16.76 21.64 -3.55
N PRO A 112 -16.81 22.68 -2.70
CA PRO A 112 -17.68 22.70 -1.54
C PRO A 112 -19.15 22.56 -1.92
N VAL A 113 -19.88 21.73 -1.20
CA VAL A 113 -21.31 21.52 -1.43
C VAL A 113 -22.10 22.65 -0.77
N ALA A 114 -22.93 23.34 -1.56
CA ALA A 114 -23.71 24.47 -1.08
C ALA A 114 -24.71 24.02 0.00
N GLY A 115 -24.57 24.59 1.20
CA GLY A 115 -25.47 24.29 2.33
C GLY A 115 -25.02 23.12 3.21
N ASP A 116 -23.89 22.48 2.91
CA ASP A 116 -23.31 21.42 3.75
C ASP A 116 -21.82 21.71 4.10
N PRO A 117 -21.57 22.57 5.11
CA PRO A 117 -20.21 22.92 5.51
C PRO A 117 -19.44 21.70 6.01
N GLY A 118 -18.37 21.32 5.31
CA GLY A 118 -17.56 20.13 5.60
C GLY A 118 -17.80 18.95 4.63
N PHE A 119 -18.62 19.16 3.61
CA PHE A 119 -18.73 18.31 2.44
C PHE A 119 -18.15 19.02 1.22
N ALA A 120 -17.18 18.39 0.57
CA ALA A 120 -16.64 18.82 -0.69
C ALA A 120 -16.44 17.60 -1.59
N THR A 121 -16.74 17.78 -2.88
CA THR A 121 -16.82 16.68 -3.86
C THR A 121 -15.75 16.85 -4.92
N PHE A 122 -15.22 15.73 -5.42
CA PHE A 122 -14.36 15.74 -6.61
C PHE A 122 -15.20 15.52 -7.88
N ASP A 123 -14.69 15.99 -9.01
CA ASP A 123 -15.24 15.67 -10.33
C ASP A 123 -14.52 14.45 -10.92
N ALA A 124 -15.27 13.57 -11.57
CA ALA A 124 -14.70 12.36 -12.18
C ALA A 124 -15.41 11.97 -13.48
N LEU A 125 -14.67 11.39 -14.42
CA LEU A 125 -15.27 10.57 -15.46
C LEU A 125 -15.66 9.22 -14.85
N ILE A 126 -16.92 8.82 -14.94
CA ILE A 126 -17.41 7.51 -14.49
C ILE A 126 -18.00 6.72 -15.66
N SER A 127 -18.22 5.42 -15.46
CA SER A 127 -19.09 4.66 -16.36
C SER A 127 -20.53 5.13 -16.20
N GLY A 128 -21.18 5.50 -17.30
CA GLY A 128 -22.53 6.06 -17.28
C GLY A 128 -23.56 5.16 -16.57
N PRO A 129 -24.37 5.70 -15.65
CA PRO A 129 -25.45 4.95 -15.03
C PRO A 129 -26.54 4.62 -16.05
N ARG A 130 -27.37 3.62 -15.76
CA ARG A 130 -28.56 3.36 -16.59
C ARG A 130 -29.54 4.53 -16.47
N GLN A 131 -30.40 4.69 -17.49
CA GLN A 131 -31.40 5.75 -17.52
C GLN A 131 -32.39 5.71 -16.33
N ASP A 132 -32.61 4.53 -15.74
CA ASP A 132 -33.45 4.35 -14.56
C ASP A 132 -32.70 4.62 -13.23
N GLY A 133 -31.44 5.06 -13.29
CA GLY A 133 -30.59 5.34 -12.14
C GLY A 133 -30.00 4.09 -11.49
N THR A 134 -30.16 2.91 -12.08
CA THR A 134 -29.63 1.66 -11.51
C THR A 134 -28.31 1.23 -12.15
N GLY A 135 -27.39 0.73 -11.33
CA GLY A 135 -26.15 0.10 -11.81
C GLY A 135 -25.42 0.88 -12.92
N VAL A 136 -24.75 0.14 -13.80
CA VAL A 136 -23.97 0.71 -14.92
C VAL A 136 -24.61 0.35 -16.26
N ALA A 137 -24.69 1.32 -17.17
CA ALA A 137 -25.25 1.13 -18.50
C ALA A 137 -24.31 0.33 -19.42
N LEU A 138 -24.91 -0.50 -20.28
CA LEU A 138 -24.22 -1.17 -21.38
C LEU A 138 -24.86 -0.76 -22.72
N PRO A 139 -24.06 -0.52 -23.78
CA PRO A 139 -22.60 -0.49 -23.79
C PRO A 139 -22.03 0.63 -22.90
N LEU A 140 -20.80 0.43 -22.41
CA LEU A 140 -20.15 1.40 -21.51
C LEU A 140 -20.02 2.76 -22.20
N THR A 141 -20.36 3.81 -21.48
CA THR A 141 -20.13 5.21 -21.86
C THR A 141 -19.40 5.91 -20.72
N ARG A 142 -18.63 6.95 -21.04
CA ARG A 142 -18.01 7.83 -20.04
C ARG A 142 -18.86 9.07 -19.87
N VAL A 143 -19.24 9.39 -18.64
CA VAL A 143 -19.97 10.61 -18.30
C VAL A 143 -19.20 11.37 -17.23
N LEU A 144 -19.30 12.70 -17.26
CA LEU A 144 -18.77 13.53 -16.19
C LEU A 144 -19.74 13.47 -15.02
N ASP A 145 -19.27 12.94 -13.90
CA ASP A 145 -19.90 13.02 -12.60
C ASP A 145 -19.37 14.27 -11.89
N ASN A 146 -20.22 15.29 -11.83
CA ASN A 146 -19.98 16.58 -11.18
C ASN A 146 -21.25 17.11 -10.50
N ASP A 147 -22.16 16.20 -10.14
CA ASP A 147 -23.47 16.55 -9.61
C ASP A 147 -23.46 16.82 -8.09
N GLN A 148 -22.27 16.71 -7.48
CA GLN A 148 -22.01 16.91 -6.06
C GLN A 148 -22.76 15.91 -5.16
N SER A 149 -23.02 14.70 -5.66
CA SER A 149 -23.62 13.62 -4.90
C SER A 149 -22.62 12.92 -3.95
N GLY A 150 -23.15 12.04 -3.11
CA GLY A 150 -22.44 11.51 -1.93
C GLY A 150 -21.24 10.64 -2.26
N ASN A 151 -21.31 9.83 -3.32
CA ASN A 151 -20.20 9.00 -3.84
C ASN A 151 -18.95 9.83 -4.21
N ASN A 152 -19.11 11.11 -4.56
CA ASN A 152 -17.99 12.03 -4.87
C ASN A 152 -17.42 12.74 -3.63
N ALA A 153 -18.08 12.59 -2.47
CA ALA A 153 -17.69 13.24 -1.23
C ALA A 153 -16.97 12.31 -0.25
N VAL A 154 -16.95 11.00 -0.51
CA VAL A 154 -16.43 10.00 0.43
C VAL A 154 -15.61 8.91 -0.24
N PHE A 155 -14.66 8.35 0.50
CA PHE A 155 -13.93 7.15 0.12
C PHE A 155 -14.32 5.95 0.98
N SER A 156 -14.33 4.78 0.36
CA SER A 156 -14.20 3.48 1.03
C SER A 156 -12.71 3.20 1.27
N ALA A 157 -12.19 3.72 2.38
CA ALA A 157 -10.76 3.69 2.69
C ALA A 157 -10.38 2.46 3.52
N ASN A 158 -9.26 1.82 3.18
CA ASN A 158 -8.66 0.75 3.99
C ASN A 158 -8.34 1.25 5.39
N THR A 159 -8.67 0.49 6.43
CA THR A 159 -8.35 0.89 7.82
C THR A 159 -6.84 0.96 8.08
N SER A 160 -6.03 0.17 7.37
CA SER A 160 -4.56 0.26 7.37
C SER A 160 -4.07 1.63 6.87
N LEU A 161 -4.59 2.10 5.74
CA LEU A 161 -4.25 3.39 5.17
C LEU A 161 -4.76 4.55 6.02
N LEU A 162 -5.94 4.41 6.64
CA LEU A 162 -6.45 5.39 7.60
C LEU A 162 -5.50 5.58 8.78
N LYS A 163 -4.87 4.52 9.29
CA LYS A 163 -3.83 4.64 10.32
C LYS A 163 -2.63 5.43 9.81
N ALA A 164 -2.18 5.15 8.58
CA ALA A 164 -1.05 5.86 7.97
C ALA A 164 -1.30 7.37 7.87
N LEU A 165 -2.55 7.74 7.60
CA LEU A 165 -3.06 9.12 7.52
C LEU A 165 -3.40 9.73 8.89
N GLY A 166 -3.05 9.07 10.00
CA GLY A 166 -3.24 9.58 11.35
C GLY A 166 -4.68 9.50 11.88
N PHE A 167 -5.60 8.83 11.18
CA PHE A 167 -6.94 8.54 11.69
C PHE A 167 -6.91 7.35 12.65
N THR A 168 -7.90 7.30 13.54
CA THR A 168 -8.20 6.10 14.34
C THR A 168 -9.39 5.36 13.71
N PRO A 169 -9.18 4.23 13.03
CA PRO A 169 -10.27 3.51 12.39
C PRO A 169 -11.23 2.90 13.42
N THR A 170 -12.51 2.81 13.04
CA THR A 170 -13.55 2.13 13.80
C THR A 170 -13.86 0.78 13.15
N TYR A 171 -13.72 -0.29 13.92
CA TYR A 171 -13.97 -1.66 13.45
C TYR A 171 -15.36 -2.13 13.86
N THR A 172 -16.06 -2.78 12.93
CA THR A 172 -17.42 -3.29 13.14
C THR A 172 -17.50 -4.79 12.79
N GLY A 173 -18.63 -5.42 13.10
CA GLY A 173 -18.88 -6.82 12.75
C GLY A 173 -17.82 -7.77 13.32
N ALA A 174 -17.38 -8.72 12.49
CA ALA A 174 -16.38 -9.72 12.87
C ALA A 174 -15.02 -9.10 13.30
N ASN A 175 -14.74 -7.88 12.86
CA ASN A 175 -13.48 -7.20 13.14
C ASN A 175 -13.51 -6.33 14.40
N ALA A 176 -14.66 -6.10 15.04
CA ALA A 176 -14.77 -5.21 16.21
C ALA A 176 -13.85 -5.60 17.37
N GLY A 177 -13.69 -6.90 17.64
CA GLY A 177 -12.84 -7.40 18.73
C GLY A 177 -11.38 -7.66 18.34
N ILE A 178 -11.12 -7.97 17.07
CA ILE A 178 -9.76 -8.34 16.60
C ILE A 178 -9.02 -7.18 15.94
N GLN A 179 -9.76 -6.19 15.43
CA GLN A 179 -9.27 -5.02 14.71
C GLN A 179 -8.36 -5.38 13.53
N ALA A 180 -8.74 -6.42 12.78
CA ALA A 180 -8.00 -6.82 11.58
C ALA A 180 -8.22 -5.79 10.46
N ASP A 181 -7.14 -5.32 9.85
CA ASP A 181 -7.15 -4.40 8.72
C ASP A 181 -7.35 -5.11 7.38
N GLY A 182 -7.02 -6.40 7.33
CA GLY A 182 -7.20 -7.21 6.14
C GLY A 182 -7.09 -8.70 6.44
N THR A 183 -7.47 -9.49 5.45
CA THR A 183 -7.32 -10.95 5.45
C THR A 183 -6.72 -11.37 4.13
N VAL A 184 -5.55 -12.01 4.18
CA VAL A 184 -4.83 -12.55 3.04
C VAL A 184 -4.89 -14.06 3.10
N GLN A 185 -5.33 -14.71 2.02
CA GLN A 185 -5.40 -16.17 1.94
C GLN A 185 -4.76 -16.67 0.66
N PHE A 186 -3.95 -17.72 0.77
CA PHE A 186 -3.27 -18.34 -0.36
C PHE A 186 -3.84 -19.72 -0.63
N SER A 187 -3.81 -20.13 -1.90
CA SER A 187 -4.37 -21.39 -2.36
C SER A 187 -3.40 -22.55 -2.19
N THR A 188 -3.82 -23.63 -1.53
CA THR A 188 -3.02 -24.87 -1.45
C THR A 188 -2.96 -25.66 -2.77
N GLN A 189 -3.61 -25.17 -3.84
CA GLN A 189 -3.70 -25.85 -5.13
C GLN A 189 -2.53 -25.55 -6.08
N PHE A 190 -1.62 -24.65 -5.70
CA PHE A 190 -0.49 -24.24 -6.52
C PHE A 190 0.83 -24.73 -5.95
N ASN A 191 1.77 -25.02 -6.83
CA ASN A 191 3.15 -25.29 -6.47
C ASN A 191 3.85 -23.96 -6.20
N PHE A 192 4.03 -23.62 -4.93
CA PHE A 192 4.71 -22.40 -4.52
C PHE A 192 6.18 -22.65 -4.23
N ASP A 193 7.02 -21.72 -4.67
CA ASP A 193 8.41 -21.59 -4.26
C ASP A 193 8.48 -20.65 -3.05
N PHE A 194 9.01 -21.13 -1.94
CA PHE A 194 9.13 -20.37 -0.69
C PHE A 194 10.54 -19.82 -0.47
N ASN A 195 11.48 -20.11 -1.36
CA ASN A 195 12.87 -19.66 -1.26
C ASN A 195 13.34 -19.04 -2.58
N PRO A 196 13.21 -17.73 -2.77
CA PRO A 196 13.64 -17.09 -4.01
C PRO A 196 15.18 -16.95 -4.15
N GLU A 197 15.98 -17.40 -3.18
CA GLU A 197 17.44 -17.19 -3.16
C GLU A 197 18.18 -18.04 -4.20
N ASP A 198 17.72 -19.26 -4.44
CA ASP A 198 18.23 -20.19 -5.45
C ASP A 198 17.51 -20.07 -6.80
N GLY A 199 16.58 -19.11 -6.90
CA GLY A 199 15.75 -18.84 -8.08
C GLY A 199 14.45 -19.63 -8.07
N ILE A 200 13.45 -19.14 -8.81
CA ILE A 200 12.12 -19.77 -8.82
C ILE A 200 12.12 -20.95 -9.79
N SER A 201 11.73 -22.13 -9.31
CA SER A 201 11.60 -23.32 -10.15
C SER A 201 10.62 -23.09 -11.31
N SER A 202 10.90 -23.66 -12.49
CA SER A 202 10.12 -23.38 -13.72
C SER A 202 8.65 -23.81 -13.68
N ASN A 203 8.26 -24.63 -12.70
CA ASN A 203 6.89 -25.08 -12.44
C ASN A 203 6.33 -24.55 -11.11
N ALA A 204 6.98 -23.56 -10.51
CA ALA A 204 6.59 -22.97 -9.23
C ALA A 204 6.29 -21.48 -9.37
N ILE A 205 5.51 -20.95 -8.43
CA ILE A 205 5.18 -19.52 -8.31
C ILE A 205 5.91 -18.94 -7.10
N ASP A 206 6.49 -17.74 -7.22
CA ASP A 206 7.14 -17.02 -6.12
C ASP A 206 6.15 -16.67 -5.00
N PHE A 207 6.16 -17.42 -3.90
CA PHE A 207 5.25 -17.18 -2.78
C PHE A 207 5.46 -15.82 -2.14
N ILE A 208 6.72 -15.40 -1.96
CA ILE A 208 7.06 -14.14 -1.30
C ILE A 208 6.61 -12.97 -2.17
N GLY A 209 6.81 -13.06 -3.49
CA GLY A 209 6.33 -12.08 -4.45
C GLY A 209 4.82 -11.89 -4.39
N VAL A 210 4.06 -13.00 -4.45
CA VAL A 210 2.59 -12.94 -4.32
C VAL A 210 2.21 -12.42 -2.92
N ALA A 211 2.93 -12.76 -1.85
CA ALA A 211 2.60 -12.27 -0.50
C ALA A 211 2.83 -10.76 -0.36
N ILE A 212 3.87 -10.21 -0.98
CA ILE A 212 4.10 -8.76 -1.04
C ILE A 212 2.96 -8.07 -1.80
N HIS A 213 2.56 -8.63 -2.95
CA HIS A 213 1.44 -8.15 -3.75
C HIS A 213 0.13 -8.11 -2.94
N GLU A 214 -0.22 -9.22 -2.31
CA GLU A 214 -1.48 -9.37 -1.57
C GLU A 214 -1.53 -8.46 -0.33
N ILE A 215 -0.42 -8.34 0.41
CA ILE A 215 -0.30 -7.33 1.48
C ILE A 215 -0.45 -5.92 0.90
N GLY A 216 0.08 -5.68 -0.31
CA GLY A 216 -0.07 -4.42 -1.01
C GLY A 216 -1.53 -3.98 -1.23
N HIS A 217 -2.43 -4.92 -1.54
CA HIS A 217 -3.88 -4.64 -1.57
C HIS A 217 -4.42 -4.27 -0.18
N ALA A 218 -4.01 -5.00 0.86
CA ALA A 218 -4.41 -4.70 2.23
C ALA A 218 -3.93 -3.31 2.70
N LEU A 219 -2.80 -2.82 2.17
CA LEU A 219 -2.25 -1.50 2.45
C LEU A 219 -2.93 -0.35 1.67
N GLY A 220 -3.84 -0.65 0.73
CA GLY A 220 -4.66 0.38 0.08
C GLY A 220 -4.68 0.36 -1.44
N PHE A 221 -3.88 -0.51 -2.09
CA PHE A 221 -3.90 -0.64 -3.55
C PHE A 221 -5.17 -1.38 -4.01
N ARG A 222 -6.30 -0.68 -3.98
CA ARG A 222 -7.62 -1.13 -4.38
C ARG A 222 -8.24 -0.03 -5.22
N SER A 223 -9.14 -0.38 -6.14
CA SER A 223 -9.93 0.59 -6.89
C SER A 223 -11.42 0.30 -6.78
N GLY A 224 -12.23 1.35 -6.67
CA GLY A 224 -13.69 1.28 -6.75
C GLY A 224 -14.19 0.92 -8.15
N VAL A 225 -13.35 1.04 -9.18
CA VAL A 225 -13.68 0.67 -10.56
C VAL A 225 -14.05 -0.81 -10.67
N ASP A 226 -13.49 -1.68 -9.84
CA ASP A 226 -13.88 -3.10 -9.77
C ASP A 226 -15.34 -3.30 -9.32
N VAL A 227 -15.86 -2.39 -8.50
CA VAL A 227 -17.28 -2.40 -8.11
C VAL A 227 -18.14 -1.97 -9.29
N TYR A 228 -17.78 -0.89 -9.99
CA TYR A 228 -18.49 -0.49 -11.22
C TYR A 228 -18.51 -1.62 -12.27
N ASP A 229 -17.37 -2.29 -12.48
CA ASP A 229 -17.22 -3.37 -13.47
C ASP A 229 -18.15 -4.57 -13.18
N THR A 230 -18.40 -4.86 -11.91
CA THR A 230 -19.23 -6.01 -11.49
C THR A 230 -20.70 -5.65 -11.27
N ASN A 231 -21.04 -4.35 -11.16
CA ASN A 231 -22.38 -3.88 -10.82
C ASN A 231 -23.17 -3.33 -12.02
N THR A 232 -22.87 -3.78 -13.24
CA THR A 232 -23.73 -3.48 -14.40
C THR A 232 -25.14 -3.99 -14.20
N GLY A 233 -25.36 -5.10 -13.47
CA GLY A 233 -26.67 -5.68 -13.15
C GLY A 233 -27.31 -5.21 -11.83
N PHE A 234 -26.69 -4.29 -11.11
CA PHE A 234 -27.18 -3.82 -9.81
C PHE A 234 -28.50 -3.04 -9.95
N THR A 235 -29.43 -3.25 -9.02
CA THR A 235 -30.78 -2.65 -9.05
C THR A 235 -30.92 -1.39 -8.20
N GLY A 236 -29.87 -0.96 -7.51
CA GLY A 236 -29.82 0.30 -6.77
C GLY A 236 -29.01 1.37 -7.50
N ASN A 237 -29.05 2.60 -6.99
CA ASN A 237 -28.17 3.67 -7.46
C ASN A 237 -26.79 3.52 -6.84
N LEU A 238 -25.74 3.52 -7.66
CA LEU A 238 -24.36 3.46 -7.18
C LEU A 238 -23.93 4.78 -6.51
N ASP A 239 -24.58 5.90 -6.82
CA ASP A 239 -24.32 7.21 -6.20
C ASP A 239 -24.60 7.21 -4.68
N ASP A 240 -25.43 6.28 -4.21
CA ASP A 240 -25.78 6.13 -2.78
C ASP A 240 -24.67 5.44 -1.96
N PHE A 241 -23.57 5.00 -2.61
CA PHE A 241 -22.54 4.18 -1.96
C PHE A 241 -21.14 4.79 -2.05
N ALA A 242 -20.39 4.67 -0.96
CA ALA A 242 -18.95 4.91 -0.93
C ALA A 242 -18.23 3.78 -1.69
N ILE A 243 -17.98 3.97 -2.98
CA ILE A 243 -17.41 2.94 -3.85
C ILE A 243 -15.92 3.17 -4.07
N PHE A 244 -15.54 4.40 -4.38
CA PHE A 244 -14.19 4.79 -4.71
C PHE A 244 -13.28 4.78 -3.49
N THR A 245 -11.99 4.58 -3.75
CA THR A 245 -10.96 4.40 -2.74
C THR A 245 -10.02 5.59 -2.70
N VAL A 246 -9.14 5.63 -1.71
CA VAL A 246 -8.10 6.66 -1.65
C VAL A 246 -7.16 6.57 -2.85
N TRP A 247 -6.83 5.36 -3.32
CA TRP A 247 -5.96 5.16 -4.47
C TRP A 247 -6.52 5.77 -5.76
N ASP A 248 -7.85 5.73 -5.91
CA ASP A 248 -8.54 6.29 -7.06
C ASP A 248 -8.33 7.81 -7.22
N SER A 249 -7.90 8.52 -6.17
CA SER A 249 -7.55 9.95 -6.23
C SER A 249 -6.31 10.27 -7.10
N PHE A 250 -5.62 9.22 -7.58
CA PHE A 250 -4.47 9.33 -8.48
C PHE A 250 -4.69 8.68 -9.85
N ARG A 251 -5.93 8.28 -10.15
CA ARG A 251 -6.32 7.66 -11.43
C ARG A 251 -6.83 8.72 -12.40
N TYR A 252 -6.08 8.93 -13.48
CA TYR A 252 -6.38 9.93 -14.51
C TYR A 252 -6.32 9.32 -15.90
N SER A 253 -6.90 10.00 -16.90
CA SER A 253 -6.71 9.67 -18.31
C SER A 253 -6.48 10.95 -19.12
N ALA A 254 -6.10 10.80 -20.39
CA ALA A 254 -6.00 11.96 -21.28
C ALA A 254 -7.40 12.59 -21.47
N ALA A 255 -8.45 11.78 -21.50
CA ALA A 255 -9.84 12.24 -21.56
C ALA A 255 -10.25 13.03 -20.31
N SER A 256 -9.92 12.55 -19.10
CA SER A 256 -10.27 13.28 -17.86
C SER A 256 -9.49 14.59 -17.76
N THR A 257 -8.21 14.58 -18.09
CA THR A 257 -7.35 15.77 -18.09
C THR A 257 -7.81 16.82 -19.12
N ALA A 258 -8.38 16.37 -20.25
CA ALA A 258 -8.97 17.27 -21.26
C ALA A 258 -10.23 17.98 -20.75
N ILE A 259 -10.94 17.42 -19.77
CA ILE A 259 -12.03 18.11 -19.06
C ILE A 259 -11.43 19.15 -18.10
N GLY A 260 -10.43 18.75 -17.32
CA GLY A 260 -9.69 19.65 -16.44
C GLY A 260 -8.59 18.96 -15.64
N VAL A 261 -7.57 19.74 -15.25
CA VAL A 261 -6.53 19.27 -14.32
C VAL A 261 -7.18 18.93 -12.99
N GLY A 262 -6.91 17.73 -12.48
CA GLY A 262 -7.48 17.21 -11.24
C GLY A 262 -8.84 16.53 -11.41
N VAL A 263 -9.38 16.40 -12.62
CA VAL A 263 -10.57 15.57 -12.90
C VAL A 263 -10.12 14.12 -13.03
N LEU A 264 -10.67 13.26 -12.16
CA LEU A 264 -10.33 11.84 -12.11
C LEU A 264 -10.90 11.09 -13.32
N ASP A 265 -10.29 9.96 -13.67
CA ASP A 265 -10.95 8.93 -14.47
C ASP A 265 -11.22 7.75 -13.55
N LEU A 266 -12.49 7.45 -13.30
CA LEU A 266 -13.00 6.34 -12.49
C LEU A 266 -13.92 5.42 -13.31
N ALA A 267 -13.82 5.50 -14.64
CA ALA A 267 -14.61 4.69 -15.55
C ALA A 267 -13.98 3.31 -15.79
N VAL A 268 -14.85 2.33 -16.08
CA VAL A 268 -14.47 0.98 -16.53
C VAL A 268 -14.05 1.03 -18.00
N GLY A 269 -13.11 0.16 -18.37
CA GLY A 269 -12.56 0.05 -19.71
C GLY A 269 -11.68 1.25 -20.08
N GLY A 270 -11.62 1.53 -21.39
CA GLY A 270 -10.77 2.59 -21.93
C GLY A 270 -9.54 2.03 -22.64
N THR A 271 -9.06 2.76 -23.65
CA THR A 271 -7.88 2.36 -24.44
C THR A 271 -6.99 3.56 -24.69
N ILE A 272 -5.69 3.29 -24.90
CA ILE A 272 -4.71 4.33 -25.21
C ILE A 272 -5.10 5.06 -26.50
N ALA A 273 -5.61 4.32 -27.50
CA ALA A 273 -6.00 4.88 -28.80
C ALA A 273 -7.11 5.94 -28.69
N ASN A 274 -7.98 5.82 -27.70
CA ASN A 274 -9.09 6.75 -27.49
C ASN A 274 -8.77 7.85 -26.45
N GLY A 275 -7.57 7.83 -25.84
CA GLY A 275 -7.23 8.72 -24.73
C GLY A 275 -7.87 8.35 -23.39
N ASP A 276 -8.56 7.21 -23.33
CA ASP A 276 -9.36 6.75 -22.19
C ASP A 276 -8.59 5.78 -21.26
N ALA A 277 -7.35 5.40 -21.61
CA ALA A 277 -6.57 4.49 -20.78
C ALA A 277 -6.18 5.18 -19.45
N PRO A 278 -6.60 4.63 -18.30
CA PRO A 278 -6.26 5.20 -17.00
C PRO A 278 -4.79 4.97 -16.67
N TYR A 279 -4.21 5.94 -15.98
CA TYR A 279 -2.83 5.90 -15.51
C TYR A 279 -2.68 6.59 -14.16
N PHE A 280 -1.61 6.23 -13.46
CA PHE A 280 -1.17 6.94 -12.26
C PHE A 280 -0.50 8.26 -12.62
N SER A 281 -0.91 9.34 -11.95
CA SER A 281 -0.32 10.67 -12.06
C SER A 281 -0.29 11.36 -10.68
N ILE A 282 0.77 12.15 -10.45
CA ILE A 282 0.93 13.00 -9.26
C ILE A 282 0.81 14.49 -9.58
N ASP A 283 0.52 14.88 -10.82
CA ASP A 283 0.44 16.26 -11.26
C ASP A 283 -0.96 16.62 -11.79
N GLY A 284 -1.99 16.00 -11.21
CA GLY A 284 -3.39 16.26 -11.53
C GLY A 284 -3.79 15.76 -12.92
N GLY A 285 -3.12 14.71 -13.41
CA GLY A 285 -3.38 14.09 -14.71
C GLY A 285 -2.54 14.62 -15.86
N LEU A 286 -1.74 15.67 -15.67
CA LEU A 286 -0.95 16.31 -16.74
C LEU A 286 0.07 15.37 -17.38
N THR A 287 0.73 14.52 -16.58
CA THR A 287 1.70 13.53 -17.07
C THR A 287 1.48 12.16 -16.46
N ILE A 288 1.83 11.13 -17.23
CA ILE A 288 1.83 9.74 -16.79
C ILE A 288 3.10 9.49 -15.97
N PHE A 289 2.94 8.95 -14.76
CA PHE A 289 4.09 8.52 -13.95
C PHE A 289 4.89 7.44 -14.69
N GLN A 290 6.21 7.53 -14.65
CA GLN A 290 7.10 6.58 -15.32
C GLN A 290 7.74 5.65 -14.28
N GLY A 291 7.45 4.35 -14.38
CA GLY A 291 8.19 3.31 -13.67
C GLY A 291 9.41 2.83 -14.46
N ALA A 292 10.24 1.98 -13.87
CA ALA A 292 11.41 1.45 -14.57
C ALA A 292 11.04 0.60 -15.80
N ASN A 293 9.87 -0.05 -15.76
CA ASN A 293 9.39 -0.97 -16.79
C ASN A 293 8.35 -0.36 -17.74
N GLY A 294 8.08 0.96 -17.64
CA GLY A 294 7.21 1.68 -18.57
C GLY A 294 6.25 2.68 -17.92
N PRO A 295 5.36 3.27 -18.73
CA PRO A 295 4.33 4.18 -18.23
C PRO A 295 3.35 3.44 -17.32
N ALA A 296 2.98 4.08 -16.21
CA ALA A 296 2.13 3.53 -15.15
C ALA A 296 0.64 3.47 -15.53
N TYR A 297 0.31 2.75 -16.61
CA TYR A 297 -1.07 2.44 -16.95
C TYR A 297 -1.67 1.48 -15.92
N MET A 298 -2.97 1.60 -15.70
CA MET A 298 -3.73 0.76 -14.78
C MET A 298 -4.62 -0.21 -15.55
N SER A 299 -4.94 -1.33 -14.92
CA SER A 299 -5.97 -2.24 -15.43
C SER A 299 -7.35 -1.55 -15.40
N THR A 300 -8.24 -2.00 -16.28
CA THR A 300 -9.47 -1.24 -16.61
C THR A 300 -10.77 -1.94 -16.24
N GLY A 301 -10.71 -3.17 -15.72
CA GLY A 301 -11.89 -3.94 -15.32
C GLY A 301 -11.86 -5.34 -15.90
N ARG A 302 -12.33 -6.31 -15.12
CA ARG A 302 -12.25 -7.74 -15.47
C ARG A 302 -13.30 -8.14 -16.49
N THR A 303 -14.50 -7.60 -16.38
CA THR A 303 -15.68 -8.04 -17.14
C THR A 303 -15.88 -7.22 -18.40
N TYR A 304 -15.77 -5.89 -18.27
CA TYR A 304 -16.03 -4.94 -19.36
C TYR A 304 -14.81 -4.05 -19.68
N GLY A 305 -13.65 -4.35 -19.09
CA GLY A 305 -12.37 -3.70 -19.37
C GLY A 305 -11.40 -4.61 -20.13
N ASP A 306 -10.15 -4.65 -19.67
CA ASP A 306 -9.03 -5.37 -20.30
C ASP A 306 -8.84 -6.79 -19.73
N GLY A 307 -9.83 -7.32 -19.02
CA GLY A 307 -9.82 -8.68 -18.49
C GLY A 307 -9.14 -8.81 -17.13
N ARG A 308 -8.69 -7.68 -16.55
CA ARG A 308 -7.96 -7.61 -15.28
C ARG A 308 -8.66 -6.66 -14.31
N GLN A 309 -8.58 -6.96 -13.01
CA GLN A 309 -9.16 -6.11 -11.98
C GLN A 309 -8.47 -4.74 -11.98
N ALA A 310 -9.25 -3.67 -11.91
CA ALA A 310 -8.76 -2.29 -11.91
C ALA A 310 -7.92 -1.95 -10.68
N SER A 311 -8.03 -2.73 -9.61
CA SER A 311 -7.11 -2.73 -8.46
C SER A 311 -5.67 -3.18 -8.79
N HIS A 312 -5.20 -3.04 -10.03
CA HIS A 312 -3.88 -3.47 -10.48
C HIS A 312 -3.25 -2.49 -11.46
N TRP A 313 -1.92 -2.56 -11.59
CA TRP A 313 -1.25 -2.06 -12.78
C TRP A 313 -1.76 -2.76 -14.03
N LYS A 314 -1.53 -2.16 -15.20
CA LYS A 314 -1.81 -2.82 -16.47
C LYS A 314 -0.92 -4.06 -16.61
N ASP A 315 -1.54 -5.19 -16.90
CA ASP A 315 -0.84 -6.44 -17.20
C ASP A 315 0.04 -6.27 -18.44
N ASN A 316 1.31 -6.64 -18.31
CA ASN A 316 2.23 -6.61 -19.43
C ASN A 316 2.07 -7.84 -20.33
N THR A 317 2.60 -7.75 -21.54
CA THR A 317 2.55 -8.89 -22.47
C THR A 317 3.36 -10.06 -21.89
N PRO A 318 2.89 -11.32 -22.04
CA PRO A 318 3.62 -12.47 -21.51
C PRO A 318 5.10 -12.48 -21.96
N GLY A 319 5.99 -12.62 -21.00
CA GLY A 319 7.45 -12.60 -21.23
C GLY A 319 8.10 -11.22 -21.14
N GLN A 320 7.32 -10.14 -20.94
CA GLN A 320 7.85 -8.85 -20.51
C GLN A 320 7.91 -8.77 -18.97
N PRO A 321 8.82 -7.97 -18.39
CA PRO A 321 8.81 -7.69 -16.96
C PRO A 321 7.48 -7.08 -16.52
N GLN A 322 7.04 -7.36 -15.30
CA GLN A 322 5.87 -6.70 -14.70
C GLN A 322 6.11 -5.18 -14.61
N LEU A 323 5.06 -4.36 -14.73
CA LEU A 323 5.21 -2.91 -14.47
C LEU A 323 5.65 -2.64 -13.03
N GLY A 324 5.11 -3.41 -12.09
CA GLY A 324 5.43 -3.42 -10.68
C GLY A 324 4.82 -4.65 -10.02
N ILE A 325 5.00 -4.82 -8.71
CA ILE A 325 4.53 -6.00 -7.99
C ILE A 325 2.99 -6.10 -7.98
N LEU A 326 2.26 -4.99 -8.19
CA LEU A 326 0.79 -4.95 -8.29
C LEU A 326 0.28 -5.23 -9.73
N ASP A 327 1.10 -5.88 -10.57
CA ASP A 327 0.64 -6.50 -11.81
C ASP A 327 -0.30 -7.70 -11.49
N PRO A 328 -1.42 -7.88 -12.21
CA PRO A 328 -2.41 -8.92 -11.90
C PRO A 328 -1.95 -10.34 -12.22
N THR A 329 -0.79 -10.53 -12.87
CA THR A 329 -0.26 -11.87 -13.15
C THR A 329 1.19 -12.07 -12.77
N VAL A 330 1.52 -13.33 -12.50
CA VAL A 330 2.89 -13.82 -12.34
C VAL A 330 3.01 -15.16 -13.07
N ALA A 331 4.10 -15.33 -13.83
CA ALA A 331 4.37 -16.57 -14.55
C ALA A 331 5.07 -17.61 -13.67
N PHE A 332 4.98 -18.88 -14.05
CA PHE A 332 5.80 -19.93 -13.43
C PHE A 332 7.29 -19.68 -13.68
N GLY A 333 8.12 -19.93 -12.68
CA GLY A 333 9.56 -19.66 -12.74
C GLY A 333 9.95 -18.18 -12.74
N GLN A 334 8.98 -17.27 -12.60
CA GLN A 334 9.24 -15.85 -12.57
C GLN A 334 9.62 -15.40 -11.16
N GLN A 335 10.77 -14.75 -11.07
CA GLN A 335 11.18 -13.97 -9.91
C GLN A 335 10.42 -12.64 -9.90
N SER A 336 9.67 -12.38 -8.84
CA SER A 336 8.93 -11.12 -8.71
C SER A 336 9.85 -9.93 -8.39
N VAL A 337 9.45 -8.77 -8.89
CA VAL A 337 10.16 -7.49 -8.71
C VAL A 337 9.19 -6.44 -8.19
N ILE A 338 9.64 -5.67 -7.20
CA ILE A 338 8.96 -4.48 -6.71
C ILE A 338 9.70 -3.27 -7.27
N ASP A 339 9.00 -2.39 -7.94
CA ASP A 339 9.56 -1.21 -8.59
C ASP A 339 9.34 0.06 -7.77
N ALA A 340 10.12 1.11 -8.04
CA ALA A 340 9.89 2.43 -7.49
C ALA A 340 8.49 2.98 -7.84
N LEU A 341 7.90 2.52 -8.96
CA LEU A 341 6.50 2.76 -9.29
C LEU A 341 5.54 2.32 -8.17
N ASP A 342 5.69 1.10 -7.67
CA ASP A 342 4.82 0.58 -6.60
C ASP A 342 4.94 1.47 -5.37
N LEU A 343 6.18 1.80 -4.97
CA LEU A 343 6.44 2.61 -3.79
C LEU A 343 5.96 4.06 -3.95
N ALA A 344 6.03 4.63 -5.15
CA ALA A 344 5.48 5.95 -5.45
C ALA A 344 3.94 5.99 -5.31
N ALA A 345 3.25 4.90 -5.64
CA ALA A 345 1.81 4.79 -5.41
C ALA A 345 1.47 4.78 -3.91
N TYR A 346 2.23 4.03 -3.11
CA TYR A 346 2.04 4.01 -1.65
C TYR A 346 2.38 5.36 -0.99
N ASP A 347 3.47 6.00 -1.43
CA ASP A 347 3.85 7.37 -1.02
C ASP A 347 2.71 8.35 -1.30
N ALA A 348 2.22 8.39 -2.54
CA ALA A 348 1.11 9.25 -2.95
C ALA A 348 -0.15 9.08 -2.09
N MET A 349 -0.51 7.83 -1.75
CA MET A 349 -1.68 7.54 -0.93
C MET A 349 -1.55 7.94 0.55
N GLY A 350 -0.32 8.10 1.07
CA GLY A 350 -0.04 8.51 2.45
C GLY A 350 0.91 7.62 3.24
N TRP A 351 1.54 6.61 2.62
CA TRP A 351 2.59 5.81 3.24
C TRP A 351 3.96 6.45 3.01
N ASN A 352 4.57 7.02 4.03
CA ASN A 352 5.91 7.59 3.95
C ASN A 352 6.96 6.51 3.70
N ILE A 353 7.69 6.62 2.60
CA ILE A 353 8.74 5.66 2.20
C ILE A 353 10.10 6.10 2.72
N ALA A 354 10.92 5.15 3.19
CA ALA A 354 12.22 5.35 3.82
C ALA A 354 13.29 6.00 2.92
N PHE A 355 12.98 6.25 1.66
CA PHE A 355 13.82 6.97 0.71
C PHE A 355 12.98 7.77 -0.28
N ASP A 356 13.59 8.78 -0.90
CA ASP A 356 12.95 9.60 -1.93
C ASP A 356 12.79 8.82 -3.24
N VAL A 357 11.56 8.37 -3.52
CA VAL A 357 11.21 7.60 -4.72
C VAL A 357 11.46 8.39 -6.01
N LEU A 358 11.33 9.71 -5.99
CA LEU A 358 11.58 10.56 -7.16
C LEU A 358 13.07 10.75 -7.46
N ALA A 359 13.93 10.63 -6.44
CA ALA A 359 15.38 10.62 -6.63
C ALA A 359 15.92 9.26 -7.07
N ALA A 360 15.14 8.19 -6.91
CA ALA A 360 15.53 6.83 -7.25
C ALA A 360 14.45 6.11 -8.11
N PRO A 361 14.07 6.67 -9.28
CA PRO A 361 12.91 6.22 -10.06
C PRO A 361 13.10 4.84 -10.72
N THR A 362 14.32 4.30 -10.74
CA THR A 362 14.64 2.96 -11.28
C THR A 362 15.02 1.98 -10.18
N LYS A 363 14.79 2.33 -8.90
CA LYS A 363 15.15 1.45 -7.79
C LYS A 363 14.15 0.31 -7.73
N SER A 364 14.66 -0.90 -7.86
CA SER A 364 13.87 -2.12 -7.82
C SER A 364 14.38 -3.08 -6.74
N PHE A 365 13.47 -3.85 -6.16
CA PHE A 365 13.76 -4.92 -5.21
C PHE A 365 13.33 -6.24 -5.82
N SER A 366 14.17 -7.25 -5.70
CA SER A 366 13.82 -8.63 -6.08
C SER A 366 13.64 -9.46 -4.83
N THR A 367 12.65 -10.36 -4.84
CA THR A 367 12.39 -11.31 -3.75
C THR A 367 13.62 -12.12 -3.35
N LYS A 368 14.56 -12.38 -4.27
CA LYS A 368 15.86 -13.03 -4.00
C LYS A 368 16.68 -12.35 -2.92
N ILE A 369 16.70 -11.01 -2.92
CA ILE A 369 17.50 -10.23 -1.97
C ILE A 369 16.74 -10.07 -0.65
N LEU A 370 15.41 -10.01 -0.72
CA LEU A 370 14.56 -9.77 0.45
C LEU A 370 14.58 -10.91 1.46
N ASN A 371 14.69 -12.16 1.00
CA ASN A 371 14.80 -13.32 1.89
C ASN A 371 16.12 -13.31 2.69
N THR A 372 17.21 -12.82 2.10
CA THR A 372 18.52 -12.73 2.77
C THR A 372 18.57 -11.69 3.89
N THR A 373 17.76 -10.62 3.77
CA THR A 373 17.67 -9.55 4.78
C THR A 373 16.76 -9.89 5.96
N ALA A 374 15.91 -10.92 5.84
CA ALA A 374 15.09 -11.43 6.94
C ALA A 374 15.91 -12.08 8.07
N ALA A 375 17.21 -12.33 7.85
CA ALA A 375 18.13 -12.87 8.84
C ALA A 375 18.79 -11.80 9.75
N ILE A 376 18.60 -10.50 9.49
CA ILE A 376 18.93 -9.47 10.49
C ILE A 376 17.68 -9.29 11.35
N ALA A 377 17.45 -10.26 12.24
CA ALA A 377 16.61 -10.06 13.41
C ALA A 377 17.12 -8.80 14.11
N VAL A 378 16.43 -7.67 13.93
CA VAL A 378 16.53 -6.55 14.86
C VAL A 378 15.89 -7.08 16.13
N PRO A 379 16.64 -7.32 17.23
CA PRO A 379 16.01 -7.63 18.49
C PRO A 379 15.02 -6.52 18.81
N GLU A 380 13.79 -6.86 19.19
CA GLU A 380 12.79 -5.85 19.56
C GLU A 380 13.44 -4.81 20.51
N PRO A 381 13.03 -3.52 20.49
CA PRO A 381 13.62 -2.50 21.34
C PRO A 381 13.72 -2.90 22.83
N GLY A 382 12.81 -3.75 23.30
CA GLY A 382 12.86 -4.39 24.63
C GLY A 382 14.10 -5.26 24.85
N THR A 383 14.54 -6.03 23.86
CA THR A 383 15.76 -6.84 23.93
C THR A 383 17.02 -5.98 24.01
N TRP A 384 17.08 -4.85 23.29
CA TRP A 384 18.18 -3.88 23.44
C TRP A 384 18.16 -3.21 24.81
N ALA A 385 16.99 -2.79 25.29
CA ALA A 385 16.86 -2.19 26.62
C ALA A 385 17.27 -3.17 27.73
N LEU A 386 16.92 -4.46 27.59
CA LEU A 386 17.33 -5.53 28.52
C LEU A 386 18.82 -5.86 28.41
N MET A 387 19.40 -5.83 27.20
CA MET A 387 20.82 -6.10 26.99
C MET A 387 21.70 -4.93 27.48
N ILE A 388 21.34 -3.69 27.13
CA ILE A 388 21.99 -2.47 27.61
C ILE A 388 21.81 -2.33 29.12
N GLY A 389 20.60 -2.58 29.63
CA GLY A 389 20.32 -2.62 31.07
C GLY A 389 21.13 -3.70 31.79
N GLY A 390 21.24 -4.89 31.20
CA GLY A 390 22.05 -6.00 31.70
C GLY A 390 23.54 -5.66 31.76
N PHE A 391 24.11 -5.11 30.69
CA PHE A 391 25.50 -4.66 30.67
C PHE A 391 25.76 -3.49 31.64
N GLY A 392 24.80 -2.57 31.77
CA GLY A 392 24.86 -1.48 32.75
C GLY A 392 24.90 -1.99 34.19
N LEU A 393 24.07 -2.99 34.53
CA LEU A 393 24.03 -3.62 35.84
C LEU A 393 25.30 -4.42 36.15
N VAL A 394 25.82 -5.19 35.18
CA VAL A 394 27.09 -5.93 35.34
C VAL A 394 28.27 -4.98 35.50
N GLY A 395 28.34 -3.92 34.70
CA GLY A 395 29.36 -2.88 34.81
C GLY A 395 29.32 -2.15 36.15
N ALA A 396 28.13 -1.81 36.65
CA ALA A 396 27.94 -1.21 37.97
C ALA A 396 28.35 -2.16 39.11
N ALA A 397 28.01 -3.44 39.01
CA ALA A 397 28.41 -4.46 40.00
C ALA A 397 29.93 -4.71 40.00
N ALA A 398 30.56 -4.76 38.82
CA ALA A 398 32.01 -4.91 38.67
C ALA A 398 32.77 -3.68 39.22
N ARG A 399 32.24 -2.47 38.99
CA ARG A 399 32.79 -1.22 39.55
C ARG A 399 32.69 -1.18 41.07
N ARG A 400 31.57 -1.65 41.64
CA ARG A 400 31.36 -1.70 43.10
C ARG A 400 32.29 -2.68 43.81
N ARG A 401 32.67 -3.79 43.14
CA ARG A 401 33.66 -4.75 43.66
C ARG A 401 35.10 -4.21 43.67
N ARG A 402 35.48 -3.35 42.71
CA ARG A 402 36.81 -2.72 42.69
C ARG A 402 36.98 -1.63 43.76
N SER A 403 35.91 -0.97 44.16
CA SER A 403 35.94 0.03 45.24
C SER A 403 36.03 -0.58 46.64
N GLY A 404 35.91 -1.91 46.79
CA GLY A 404 35.96 -2.62 48.08
C GLY A 404 37.33 -3.22 48.43
N VAL A 405 38.35 -3.06 47.58
CA VAL A 405 39.72 -3.53 47.86
C VAL A 405 40.66 -2.32 47.82
N ALA A 406 40.52 -1.46 48.82
CA ALA A 406 41.58 -0.59 49.30
C ALA A 406 41.70 -0.85 50.80
N THR A 407 42.65 -1.70 51.16
CA THR A 407 43.02 -1.96 52.55
C THR A 407 43.76 -0.77 53.14
N ALA A 408 43.29 -0.30 54.29
CA ALA A 408 44.09 -0.10 55.49
C ALA A 408 43.18 -0.33 56.70
#